data_AF-A0A919NPD9-F1
#
_entry.id   AF-A0A919NPD9-F1
#
_cell.length_a   1.000
_cell.length_b   1.000
_cell.length_c   1.000
_cell.angle_alpha   90.00
_cell.angle_beta   90.00
_cell.angle_gamma   90.00
#
_symmetry.space_group_name_H-M   'P 1'
#
loop_
_entity.id
_entity.type
_entity.pdbx_description
1 polymer ?
#
loop_
_entity_poly.entity_id
_entity_poly.type
_entity_poly.pdbx_seq_one_letter_code
_entity_poly.pdbx_strand_id
1 'polypeptide(L)'
;MIAMQMNVLIDGDWYHPGSWADTAALIDRIMQEQEHWFPGFGIGGSAALSVSAEPMTGGDRPRNYLQVGVNSFSGYGGLIWLGGDGCWVSDNPEPPGFDPFVLSNSGGPFGFHPESTLPVARIRAAVEEFCRARTGERPGGVSWVPGGMNGERQDRNEERHHGTVTEPLRRAIVPDQAKLRVLGANRVRRMLPILEAAGCSFVAEMAEICEVRGHGLRRSLDAATRVLRRFDEYQPEPGEGPDDAGFLYARMTAVGTALAVAWPREEPEAQFDVIEYSTCSFWSMCHTAVLKSGDWAVATEMRDAEEAARLRETHYPADQASWDATAAVRCAGWA
;
A
#
# COMPACT_ATOMS: atom_id res chain seq x y z
N MET A 1 40.70 1.00 -21.46
CA MET A 1 39.25 1.05 -21.16
C MET A 1 39.10 0.89 -19.66
N ILE A 2 38.38 1.78 -18.99
CA ILE A 2 38.07 1.63 -17.57
C ILE A 2 37.02 0.51 -17.46
N ALA A 3 37.26 -0.48 -16.61
CA ALA A 3 36.32 -1.56 -16.41
C ALA A 3 35.09 -1.03 -15.64
N MET A 4 33.90 -1.28 -16.16
CA MET A 4 32.65 -0.90 -15.50
C MET A 4 32.21 -1.98 -14.51
N GLN A 5 31.75 -1.55 -13.35
CA GLN A 5 31.27 -2.38 -12.25
C GLN A 5 29.78 -2.18 -12.02
N MET A 6 29.12 -3.24 -11.56
CA MET A 6 27.72 -3.22 -11.12
C MET A 6 27.64 -2.84 -9.65
N ASN A 7 26.71 -1.97 -9.32
CA ASN A 7 26.34 -1.61 -7.95
C ASN A 7 24.86 -1.91 -7.79
N VAL A 8 24.51 -2.57 -6.69
CA VAL A 8 23.13 -2.95 -6.39
C VAL A 8 22.83 -2.43 -5.00
N LEU A 9 21.80 -1.61 -4.86
CA LEU A 9 21.28 -1.13 -3.59
C LEU A 9 20.03 -1.95 -3.26
N ILE A 10 20.04 -2.67 -2.14
CA ILE A 10 18.90 -3.44 -1.63
C ILE A 10 18.75 -3.08 -0.15
N ASP A 11 17.56 -2.62 0.24
CA ASP A 11 17.23 -2.27 1.64
C ASP A 11 18.19 -1.28 2.30
N GLY A 12 18.77 -0.37 1.50
CA GLY A 12 19.73 0.65 1.97
C GLY A 12 21.19 0.19 1.96
N ASP A 13 21.47 -1.08 1.72
CA ASP A 13 22.82 -1.64 1.65
C ASP A 13 23.33 -1.74 0.21
N TRP A 14 24.59 -1.36 0.01
CA TRP A 14 25.27 -1.47 -1.27
C TRP A 14 25.99 -2.81 -1.43
N TYR A 15 25.78 -3.43 -2.60
CA TYR A 15 26.41 -4.67 -3.02
C TYR A 15 27.15 -4.44 -4.35
N HIS A 16 28.32 -5.08 -4.48
CA HIS A 16 29.20 -4.91 -5.64
C HIS A 16 29.62 -6.27 -6.21
N PRO A 17 28.73 -6.97 -6.94
CA PRO A 17 29.01 -8.33 -7.39
C PRO A 17 30.22 -8.39 -8.32
N GLY A 18 31.19 -9.24 -7.97
CA GLY A 18 32.42 -9.44 -8.76
C GLY A 18 32.23 -10.44 -9.91
N SER A 19 31.27 -11.36 -9.78
CA SER A 19 30.98 -12.40 -10.76
C SER A 19 29.52 -12.41 -11.20
N TRP A 20 29.22 -13.13 -12.28
CA TRP A 20 27.84 -13.38 -12.69
C TRP A 20 27.06 -14.21 -11.68
N ALA A 21 27.71 -15.15 -10.97
CA ALA A 21 27.06 -15.95 -9.94
C ALA A 21 26.56 -15.06 -8.79
N ASP A 22 27.39 -14.12 -8.32
CA ASP A 22 27.00 -13.14 -7.29
C ASP A 22 25.88 -12.23 -7.80
N THR A 23 25.97 -11.81 -9.06
CA THR A 23 24.95 -10.96 -9.71
C THR A 23 23.61 -11.69 -9.79
N ALA A 24 23.61 -12.96 -10.20
CA ALA A 24 22.40 -13.77 -10.31
C ALA A 24 21.76 -14.01 -8.94
N ALA A 25 22.55 -14.26 -7.90
CA ALA A 25 22.04 -14.39 -6.53
C ALA A 25 21.36 -13.12 -6.03
N LEU A 26 21.92 -11.93 -6.34
CA LEU A 26 21.28 -10.65 -6.03
C LEU A 26 20.00 -10.45 -6.83
N ILE A 27 19.96 -10.83 -8.12
CA ILE A 27 18.72 -10.78 -8.91
C ILE A 27 17.66 -11.72 -8.31
N ASP A 28 18.03 -12.93 -7.93
CA ASP A 28 17.12 -13.88 -7.27
C ASP A 28 16.53 -13.26 -6.00
N ARG A 29 17.38 -12.63 -5.17
CA ARG A 29 16.96 -11.87 -4.00
C ARG A 29 15.98 -10.75 -4.34
N ILE A 30 16.27 -9.89 -5.32
CA ILE A 30 15.36 -8.82 -5.77
C ILE A 30 13.99 -9.36 -6.21
N MET A 31 13.97 -10.52 -6.86
CA MET A 31 12.72 -11.11 -7.37
C MET A 31 11.91 -11.85 -6.30
N GLN A 32 12.53 -12.30 -5.21
CA GLN A 32 11.93 -13.21 -4.23
C GLN A 32 11.77 -12.59 -2.83
N GLU A 33 12.79 -11.87 -2.35
CA GLU A 33 12.86 -11.30 -1.01
C GLU A 33 12.38 -9.84 -1.06
N GLN A 34 11.07 -9.66 -1.19
CA GLN A 34 10.44 -8.36 -1.15
C GLN A 34 9.56 -8.31 0.10
N GLU A 35 9.85 -7.38 1.01
CA GLU A 35 9.11 -7.22 2.26
C GLU A 35 7.68 -6.74 1.97
N HIS A 36 6.67 -7.59 2.11
CA HIS A 36 5.32 -7.21 1.72
C HIS A 36 4.75 -6.10 2.62
N TRP A 37 4.22 -5.03 2.01
CA TRP A 37 3.31 -4.11 2.71
C TRP A 37 1.88 -4.46 2.33
N PHE A 38 0.97 -4.10 3.22
CA PHE A 38 -0.45 -4.40 3.09
C PHE A 38 -1.20 -3.04 3.10
N PRO A 39 -2.43 -2.86 2.58
CA PRO A 39 -3.18 -3.75 1.72
C PRO A 39 -2.72 -3.71 0.26
N GLY A 40 -2.23 -4.85 -0.24
CA GLY A 40 -1.91 -5.05 -1.65
C GLY A 40 -0.58 -4.45 -2.13
N PHE A 41 -0.11 -3.36 -1.53
CA PHE A 41 1.16 -2.74 -1.90
C PHE A 41 2.34 -3.59 -1.46
N GLY A 42 2.92 -4.44 -2.30
CA GLY A 42 4.24 -4.97 -1.95
C GLY A 42 5.18 -3.79 -1.73
N ILE A 43 5.78 -3.61 -0.53
CA ILE A 43 7.10 -2.98 -0.47
C ILE A 43 7.96 -3.97 -1.21
N GLY A 44 7.97 -3.83 -2.53
CA GLY A 44 9.14 -4.24 -3.26
C GLY A 44 10.29 -3.60 -2.49
N GLY A 45 11.13 -4.39 -1.82
CA GLY A 45 12.43 -3.92 -1.37
C GLY A 45 13.04 -3.30 -2.62
N SER A 46 12.94 -1.98 -2.74
CA SER A 46 13.13 -1.31 -4.00
C SER A 46 14.60 -1.44 -4.30
N ALA A 47 14.94 -2.26 -5.26
CA ALA A 47 16.31 -2.45 -5.63
C ALA A 47 16.68 -1.39 -6.67
N ALA A 48 17.84 -0.76 -6.50
CA ALA A 48 18.40 0.11 -7.52
C ALA A 48 19.71 -0.47 -8.02
N LEU A 49 19.85 -0.62 -9.33
CA LEU A 49 21.06 -1.08 -9.98
C LEU A 49 21.71 0.09 -10.71
N SER A 50 23.03 0.21 -10.64
CA SER A 50 23.79 1.27 -11.29
C SER A 50 25.11 0.74 -11.82
N VAL A 51 25.56 1.28 -12.95
CA VAL A 51 26.85 0.96 -13.54
C VAL A 51 27.79 2.17 -13.43
N SER A 52 28.97 1.95 -12.83
CA SER A 52 30.01 2.97 -12.64
C SER A 52 31.42 2.37 -12.72
N ALA A 53 32.43 3.23 -12.82
CA ALA A 53 33.84 2.83 -12.79
C ALA A 53 34.33 2.47 -11.38
N GLU A 54 33.69 3.01 -10.35
CA GLU A 54 34.07 2.86 -8.95
C GLU A 54 32.88 2.35 -8.12
N PRO A 55 33.12 1.54 -7.07
CA PRO A 55 32.07 1.11 -6.14
C PRO A 55 31.34 2.31 -5.52
N MET A 56 30.01 2.25 -5.52
CA MET A 56 29.17 3.27 -4.88
C MET A 56 29.07 3.09 -3.36
N THR A 57 28.91 4.21 -2.65
CA THR A 57 28.79 4.26 -1.19
C THR A 57 27.62 5.17 -0.76
N GLY A 58 27.33 5.20 0.54
CA GLY A 58 26.28 6.03 1.13
C GLY A 58 26.56 7.52 0.95
N GLY A 59 26.02 8.11 -0.12
CA GLY A 59 26.21 9.52 -0.48
C GLY A 59 26.39 9.73 -1.99
N ASP A 60 26.75 8.69 -2.72
CA ASP A 60 26.95 8.76 -4.16
C ASP A 60 25.62 8.85 -4.90
N ARG A 61 25.58 9.73 -5.92
CA ARG A 61 24.45 9.81 -6.85
C ARG A 61 24.81 9.11 -8.16
N PRO A 62 24.11 8.01 -8.51
CA PRO A 62 24.42 7.30 -9.73
C PRO A 62 24.08 8.16 -10.95
N ARG A 63 24.92 8.10 -12.00
CA ARG A 63 24.64 8.76 -13.28
C ARG A 63 23.54 8.08 -14.08
N ASN A 64 23.39 6.78 -13.86
CA ASN A 64 22.34 5.94 -14.38
C ASN A 64 21.87 5.02 -13.26
N TYR A 65 20.58 4.77 -13.13
CA TYR A 65 20.13 3.64 -12.34
C TYR A 65 18.84 3.05 -12.85
N LEU A 66 18.74 1.74 -12.70
CA LEU A 66 17.55 0.94 -12.94
C LEU A 66 16.96 0.56 -11.59
N GLN A 67 15.85 1.20 -11.23
CA GLN A 67 15.07 0.85 -10.06
C GLN A 67 14.05 -0.23 -10.43
N VAL A 68 13.90 -1.20 -9.54
CA VAL A 68 13.08 -2.40 -9.72
C VAL A 68 12.12 -2.50 -8.55
N GLY A 69 10.83 -2.55 -8.85
CA GLY A 69 9.79 -2.93 -7.90
C GLY A 69 9.12 -4.22 -8.34
N VAL A 70 8.96 -5.19 -7.43
CA VAL A 70 8.28 -6.46 -7.72
C VAL A 70 7.22 -6.72 -6.66
N ASN A 71 6.04 -7.15 -7.11
CA ASN A 71 5.02 -7.75 -6.28
C ASN A 71 4.89 -9.23 -6.67
N SER A 72 5.57 -10.09 -5.91
CA SER A 72 5.59 -11.54 -6.17
C SER A 72 4.21 -12.19 -5.98
N PHE A 73 3.32 -11.57 -5.20
CA PHE A 73 1.96 -12.05 -5.00
C PHE A 73 1.11 -11.88 -6.27
N SER A 74 1.15 -10.69 -6.89
CA SER A 74 0.44 -10.48 -8.16
C SER A 74 1.17 -11.11 -9.35
N GLY A 75 2.47 -11.39 -9.21
CA GLY A 75 3.31 -11.88 -10.30
C GLY A 75 3.72 -10.78 -11.28
N TYR A 76 3.61 -9.51 -10.87
CA TYR A 76 3.99 -8.34 -11.67
C TYR A 76 5.09 -7.52 -10.99
N GLY A 77 5.82 -6.76 -11.79
CA GLY A 77 6.77 -5.76 -11.31
C GLY A 77 6.82 -4.56 -12.26
N GLY A 78 7.63 -3.57 -11.93
CA GLY A 78 7.79 -2.33 -12.70
C GLY A 78 9.25 -1.88 -12.65
N LEU A 79 9.66 -1.14 -13.67
CA LEU A 79 11.00 -0.59 -13.79
C LEU A 79 10.93 0.92 -13.93
N ILE A 80 11.78 1.62 -13.17
CA ILE A 80 12.14 3.02 -13.46
C ILE A 80 13.60 3.00 -13.90
N TRP A 81 13.91 3.65 -15.00
CA TRP A 81 15.29 3.94 -15.35
C TRP A 81 15.50 5.45 -15.37
N LEU A 82 16.55 5.90 -14.70
CA LEU A 82 17.01 7.29 -14.74
C LEU A 82 18.38 7.32 -15.42
N GLY A 83 18.56 8.24 -16.37
CA GLY A 83 19.85 8.54 -16.97
C GLY A 83 19.92 9.96 -17.53
N GLY A 84 20.93 10.23 -18.36
CA GLY A 84 21.23 11.58 -18.85
C GLY A 84 20.15 12.19 -19.75
N ASP A 85 19.27 11.38 -20.33
CA ASP A 85 18.15 11.77 -21.19
C ASP A 85 16.80 11.79 -20.46
N GLY A 86 16.78 11.59 -19.14
CA GLY A 86 15.60 11.74 -18.29
C GLY A 86 15.20 10.49 -17.51
N CYS A 87 13.95 10.48 -17.05
CA CYS A 87 13.36 9.37 -16.31
C CYS A 87 12.33 8.65 -17.18
N TRP A 88 12.38 7.33 -17.13
CA TRP A 88 11.59 6.44 -17.97
C TRP A 88 11.00 5.33 -17.12
N VAL A 89 9.75 4.97 -17.39
CA VAL A 89 9.09 3.83 -16.74
C VAL A 89 8.83 2.73 -17.78
N SER A 90 8.80 1.48 -17.33
CA SER A 90 8.41 0.37 -18.20
C SER A 90 7.03 0.62 -18.81
N ASP A 91 6.86 0.13 -20.03
CA ASP A 91 5.60 0.20 -20.76
C ASP A 91 5.09 -1.22 -21.06
N ASN A 92 3.85 -1.47 -20.67
CA ASN A 92 3.13 -2.70 -20.91
C ASN A 92 1.95 -2.43 -21.85
N PRO A 93 2.02 -2.83 -23.13
CA PRO A 93 0.92 -2.67 -24.08
C PRO A 93 -0.29 -3.57 -23.75
N GLU A 94 -0.09 -4.58 -22.91
CA GLU A 94 -1.13 -5.52 -22.47
C GLU A 94 -1.20 -5.48 -20.92
N PRO A 95 -1.65 -4.36 -20.34
CA PRO A 95 -1.78 -4.23 -18.89
C PRO A 95 -2.75 -5.27 -18.33
N PRO A 96 -2.53 -5.75 -17.10
CA PRO A 96 -3.55 -6.52 -16.40
C PRO A 96 -4.83 -5.68 -16.24
N GLY A 97 -5.99 -6.33 -16.30
CA GLY A 97 -7.29 -5.70 -16.03
C GLY A 97 -7.53 -5.35 -14.55
N PHE A 98 -6.51 -5.45 -13.71
CA PHE A 98 -6.52 -5.15 -12.29
C PHE A 98 -5.25 -4.37 -11.91
N ASP A 99 -5.27 -3.67 -10.78
CA ASP A 99 -4.08 -3.00 -10.24
C ASP A 99 -3.15 -4.02 -9.58
N PRO A 100 -1.92 -4.25 -10.08
CA PRO A 100 -1.03 -5.26 -9.51
C PRO A 100 -0.29 -4.77 -8.26
N PHE A 101 -0.55 -3.52 -7.83
CA PHE A 101 -0.02 -2.93 -6.62
C PHE A 101 1.51 -3.05 -6.50
N VAL A 102 2.20 -2.71 -7.58
CA VAL A 102 3.67 -2.67 -7.58
C VAL A 102 4.09 -1.28 -7.10
N LEU A 103 4.84 -1.21 -6.00
CA LEU A 103 5.41 0.05 -5.53
C LEU A 103 6.59 0.50 -6.38
N SER A 104 6.69 1.81 -6.57
CA SER A 104 7.76 2.47 -7.30
C SER A 104 8.80 3.10 -6.37
N ASN A 105 8.54 3.16 -5.07
CA ASN A 105 9.46 3.68 -4.06
C ASN A 105 9.15 2.98 -2.73
N SER A 106 10.14 2.35 -2.10
CA SER A 106 9.96 1.67 -0.82
C SER A 106 9.67 2.63 0.35
N GLY A 107 10.04 3.91 0.24
CA GLY A 107 9.84 4.91 1.28
C GLY A 107 8.56 5.75 1.15
N GLY A 108 7.69 5.47 0.18
CA GLY A 108 6.49 6.29 -0.05
C GLY A 108 5.33 5.51 -0.68
N PRO A 109 4.10 6.06 -0.63
CA PRO A 109 2.88 5.39 -1.09
C PRO A 109 2.75 5.35 -2.63
N PHE A 110 3.84 5.48 -3.36
CA PHE A 110 3.83 5.61 -4.81
C PHE A 110 3.90 4.25 -5.49
N GLY A 111 2.96 3.99 -6.40
CA GLY A 111 2.87 2.74 -7.15
C GLY A 111 2.89 2.95 -8.66
N PHE A 112 3.51 2.01 -9.36
CA PHE A 112 3.51 1.97 -10.83
C PHE A 112 2.10 1.89 -11.38
N HIS A 113 1.80 2.73 -12.38
CA HIS A 113 0.60 2.59 -13.19
C HIS A 113 0.46 1.14 -13.71
N PRO A 114 -0.74 0.53 -13.82
CA PRO A 114 -0.87 -0.85 -14.32
C PRO A 114 -0.28 -1.04 -15.72
N GLU A 115 -0.42 -0.03 -16.59
CA GLU A 115 0.26 0.01 -17.91
C GLU A 115 1.79 0.12 -17.82
N SER A 116 2.35 0.34 -16.64
CA SER A 116 3.79 0.30 -16.40
C SER A 116 4.24 -0.96 -15.67
N THR A 117 3.33 -1.88 -15.37
CA THR A 117 3.65 -3.15 -14.74
C THR A 117 3.76 -4.26 -15.78
N LEU A 118 4.79 -5.11 -15.66
CA LEU A 118 5.04 -6.25 -16.53
C LEU A 118 5.04 -7.54 -15.70
N PRO A 119 4.75 -8.71 -16.32
CA PRO A 119 4.95 -9.99 -15.65
C PRO A 119 6.38 -10.12 -15.12
N VAL A 120 6.55 -10.67 -13.91
CA VAL A 120 7.85 -10.78 -13.22
C VAL A 120 8.92 -11.45 -14.08
N ALA A 121 8.56 -12.42 -14.93
CA ALA A 121 9.50 -13.04 -15.85
C ALA A 121 10.14 -12.04 -16.84
N ARG A 122 9.37 -11.04 -17.31
CA ARG A 122 9.88 -9.96 -18.18
C ARG A 122 10.75 -8.98 -17.40
N ILE A 123 10.37 -8.67 -16.16
CA ILE A 123 11.15 -7.83 -15.24
C ILE A 123 12.52 -8.46 -14.99
N ARG A 124 12.56 -9.76 -14.63
CA ARG A 124 13.81 -10.51 -14.48
C ARG A 124 14.67 -10.45 -15.73
N ALA A 125 14.09 -10.72 -16.90
CA ALA A 125 14.85 -10.71 -18.16
C ALA A 125 15.49 -9.34 -18.44
N ALA A 126 14.77 -8.24 -18.20
CA ALA A 126 15.29 -6.89 -18.37
C ALA A 126 16.41 -6.54 -17.36
N VAL A 127 16.25 -6.95 -16.10
CA VAL A 127 17.28 -6.76 -15.08
C VAL A 127 18.53 -7.57 -15.40
N GLU A 128 18.39 -8.82 -15.85
CA GLU A 128 19.52 -9.62 -16.30
C GLU A 128 20.22 -9.00 -17.52
N GLU A 129 19.47 -8.44 -18.47
CA GLU A 129 20.02 -7.71 -19.63
C GLU A 129 20.86 -6.51 -19.17
N PHE A 130 20.31 -5.65 -18.30
CA PHE A 130 21.02 -4.51 -17.70
C PHE A 130 22.35 -4.95 -17.08
N CYS A 131 22.29 -6.03 -16.29
CA CYS A 131 23.41 -6.57 -15.56
C CYS A 131 24.51 -7.15 -16.47
N ARG A 132 24.12 -7.83 -17.56
CA ARG A 132 25.08 -8.41 -18.51
C ARG A 132 25.72 -7.34 -19.40
N ALA A 133 24.96 -6.34 -19.83
CA ALA A 133 25.46 -5.29 -20.72
C ALA A 133 26.51 -4.39 -20.05
N ARG A 134 26.32 -4.07 -18.76
CA ARG A 134 27.19 -3.16 -17.99
C ARG A 134 27.46 -1.84 -18.72
N THR A 135 26.47 -1.31 -19.43
CA THR A 135 26.54 -0.01 -20.10
C THR A 135 25.89 1.10 -19.28
N GLY A 136 24.97 0.74 -18.37
CA GLY A 136 24.11 1.69 -17.67
C GLY A 136 22.95 2.20 -18.53
N GLU A 137 22.84 1.74 -19.78
CA GLU A 137 21.74 2.08 -20.68
C GLU A 137 20.46 1.31 -20.32
N ARG A 138 19.33 1.79 -20.83
CA ARG A 138 18.03 1.11 -20.69
C ARG A 138 18.06 -0.26 -21.35
N PRO A 139 17.58 -1.32 -20.68
CA PRO A 139 17.33 -2.62 -21.32
C PRO A 139 16.39 -2.50 -22.52
N GLY A 140 16.75 -3.12 -23.63
CA GLY A 140 15.97 -3.15 -24.87
C GLY A 140 14.88 -4.22 -24.90
N GLY A 141 14.90 -5.20 -24.00
CA GLY A 141 13.89 -6.27 -23.89
C GLY A 141 12.50 -5.80 -23.40
N VAL A 142 12.38 -4.53 -23.01
CA VAL A 142 11.13 -3.89 -22.58
C VAL A 142 10.95 -2.54 -23.28
N SER A 143 9.70 -2.16 -23.49
CA SER A 143 9.35 -0.81 -23.96
C SER A 143 9.39 0.18 -22.79
N TRP A 144 9.60 1.45 -23.12
CA TRP A 144 9.72 2.53 -22.15
C TRP A 144 8.87 3.72 -22.58
N VAL A 145 8.31 4.42 -21.60
CA VAL A 145 7.71 5.75 -21.80
C VAL A 145 8.29 6.78 -20.84
N PRO A 146 8.25 8.08 -21.18
CA PRO A 146 8.64 9.14 -20.25
C PRO A 146 7.85 9.02 -18.94
N GLY A 147 8.54 9.15 -17.81
CA GLY A 147 7.94 8.95 -16.49
C GLY A 147 8.64 9.69 -15.37
N GLY A 148 8.14 9.50 -14.16
CA GLY A 148 8.69 10.08 -12.93
C GLY A 148 9.29 9.03 -11.99
N MET A 149 10.07 9.50 -11.00
CA MET A 149 10.68 8.65 -9.97
C MET A 149 9.68 8.00 -9.02
N ASN A 150 8.43 8.45 -9.06
CA ASN A 150 7.28 7.91 -8.35
C ASN A 150 6.49 6.90 -9.22
N GLY A 151 7.05 6.41 -10.32
CA GLY A 151 6.40 5.44 -11.19
C GLY A 151 5.25 6.01 -12.02
N GLU A 152 5.07 7.34 -12.03
CA GLU A 152 4.07 8.00 -12.86
C GLU A 152 4.48 7.97 -14.34
N ARG A 153 3.46 7.94 -15.21
CA ARG A 153 3.60 8.06 -16.65
C ARG A 153 3.39 9.51 -17.05
N GLN A 154 4.27 10.08 -17.86
CA GLN A 154 4.18 11.47 -18.35
C GLN A 154 3.61 11.56 -19.77
N ASP A 155 3.47 10.43 -20.48
CA ASP A 155 2.78 10.35 -21.77
C ASP A 155 1.25 10.38 -21.63
N ARG A 156 0.75 10.38 -20.40
CA ARG A 156 -0.67 10.43 -20.05
C ARG A 156 -0.92 11.59 -19.08
N ASN A 157 -2.05 12.27 -19.22
CA ASN A 157 -2.49 13.30 -18.28
C ASN A 157 -3.42 12.66 -17.22
N GLU A 158 -2.89 11.69 -16.48
CA GLU A 158 -3.62 10.95 -15.46
C GLU A 158 -2.85 11.05 -14.14
N GLU A 159 -3.22 12.02 -13.31
CA GLU A 159 -2.71 12.12 -11.93
C GLU A 159 -3.19 10.91 -11.14
N ARG A 160 -2.31 9.93 -10.94
CA ARG A 160 -2.58 8.82 -10.01
C ARG A 160 -2.33 9.26 -8.57
N HIS A 161 -3.05 10.29 -8.13
CA HIS A 161 -3.26 10.50 -6.71
C HIS A 161 -4.29 9.47 -6.22
N HIS A 162 -4.22 9.09 -4.93
CA HIS A 162 -5.19 8.19 -4.28
C HIS A 162 -6.64 8.49 -4.66
N GLY A 163 -6.94 9.76 -4.95
CA GLY A 163 -8.20 10.21 -5.51
C GLY A 163 -8.70 9.39 -6.70
N THR A 164 -7.87 9.00 -7.69
CA THR A 164 -8.38 8.33 -8.91
C THR A 164 -8.84 6.88 -8.70
N VAL A 165 -8.23 6.13 -7.77
CA VAL A 165 -8.61 4.74 -7.49
C VAL A 165 -9.90 4.70 -6.69
N THR A 166 -10.08 5.64 -5.77
CA THR A 166 -11.30 5.74 -4.96
C THR A 166 -12.35 6.65 -5.58
N GLU A 167 -12.05 7.41 -6.64
CA GLU A 167 -13.01 8.33 -7.28
C GLU A 167 -14.31 7.65 -7.73
N PRO A 168 -14.29 6.47 -8.40
CA PRO A 168 -15.53 5.78 -8.73
C PRO A 168 -16.34 5.40 -7.48
N LEU A 169 -15.66 4.93 -6.43
CA LEU A 169 -16.27 4.58 -5.15
C LEU A 169 -16.82 5.83 -4.45
N ARG A 170 -16.06 6.93 -4.42
CA ARG A 170 -16.40 8.24 -3.88
C ARG A 170 -17.67 8.76 -4.54
N ARG A 171 -17.70 8.82 -5.88
CA ARG A 171 -18.88 9.25 -6.66
C ARG A 171 -20.11 8.38 -6.39
N ALA A 172 -19.91 7.08 -6.16
CA ALA A 172 -21.01 6.15 -5.87
C ALA A 172 -21.55 6.23 -4.42
N ILE A 173 -20.71 6.67 -3.47
CA ILE A 173 -21.01 6.63 -2.03
C ILE A 173 -21.33 8.00 -1.44
N VAL A 174 -20.54 9.02 -1.74
CA VAL A 174 -20.66 10.36 -1.12
C VAL A 174 -22.08 10.94 -1.22
N PRO A 175 -22.81 10.84 -2.36
CA PRO A 175 -24.17 11.36 -2.46
C PRO A 175 -25.18 10.62 -1.56
N ASP A 176 -24.84 9.43 -1.06
CA ASP A 176 -25.71 8.58 -0.26
C ASP A 176 -25.15 8.39 1.17
N GLN A 177 -25.67 9.21 2.07
CA GLN A 177 -25.32 9.20 3.49
C GLN A 177 -25.51 7.83 4.17
N ALA A 178 -26.42 6.99 3.70
CA ALA A 178 -26.58 5.64 4.25
C ALA A 178 -25.41 4.75 3.83
N LYS A 179 -25.05 4.75 2.54
CA LYS A 179 -23.87 4.00 2.04
C LYS A 179 -22.59 4.44 2.73
N LEU A 180 -22.40 5.75 2.92
CA LEU A 180 -21.20 6.29 3.56
C LEU A 180 -21.04 5.80 5.00
N ARG A 181 -22.14 5.79 5.78
CA ARG A 181 -22.12 5.31 7.17
C ARG A 181 -21.67 3.87 7.27
N VAL A 182 -22.13 3.03 6.37
CA VAL A 182 -21.85 1.60 6.48
C VAL A 182 -20.65 1.14 5.67
N LEU A 183 -20.14 1.93 4.72
CA LEU A 183 -18.72 1.89 4.36
C LEU A 183 -17.86 2.11 5.61
N GLY A 184 -18.09 3.20 6.34
CA GLY A 184 -17.34 3.52 7.56
C GLY A 184 -17.43 2.42 8.61
N ALA A 185 -18.63 1.92 8.90
CA ALA A 185 -18.83 0.80 9.84
C ALA A 185 -18.11 -0.48 9.38
N ASN A 186 -18.17 -0.81 8.08
CA ASN A 186 -17.45 -1.97 7.54
C ASN A 186 -15.93 -1.81 7.67
N ARG A 187 -15.38 -0.62 7.43
CA ARG A 187 -13.95 -0.36 7.57
C ARG A 187 -13.50 -0.46 9.03
N VAL A 188 -14.25 0.13 9.95
CA VAL A 188 -13.97 0.00 11.39
C VAL A 188 -14.03 -1.47 11.85
N ARG A 189 -15.04 -2.24 11.42
CA ARG A 189 -15.15 -3.66 11.79
C ARG A 189 -13.92 -4.49 11.43
N ARG A 190 -13.22 -4.14 10.35
CA ARG A 190 -12.00 -4.86 9.93
C ARG A 190 -10.80 -4.56 10.82
N MET A 191 -10.83 -3.42 11.50
CA MET A 191 -9.78 -3.03 12.45
C MET A 191 -9.92 -3.79 13.78
N LEU A 192 -11.15 -4.20 14.14
CA LEU A 192 -11.47 -4.77 15.45
C LEU A 192 -10.63 -6.00 15.82
N PRO A 193 -10.40 -7.01 14.96
CA PRO A 193 -9.62 -8.19 15.34
C PRO A 193 -8.18 -7.84 15.74
N ILE A 194 -7.57 -6.88 15.05
CA ILE A 194 -6.20 -6.42 15.34
C ILE A 194 -6.16 -5.65 16.65
N LEU A 195 -7.15 -4.78 16.86
CA LEU A 195 -7.29 -4.04 18.11
C LEU A 195 -7.55 -4.99 19.30
N GLU A 196 -8.34 -6.04 19.09
CA GLU A 196 -8.62 -7.08 20.08
C GLU A 196 -7.37 -7.91 20.40
N ALA A 197 -6.66 -8.39 19.37
CA ALA A 197 -5.40 -9.11 19.54
C ALA A 197 -4.33 -8.29 20.28
N ALA A 198 -4.36 -6.96 20.10
CA ALA A 198 -3.50 -6.04 20.81
C ALA A 198 -4.01 -5.58 22.19
N GLY A 199 -5.09 -6.19 22.69
CA GLY A 199 -5.63 -5.94 24.02
C GLY A 199 -6.28 -4.56 24.20
N CYS A 200 -6.78 -3.92 23.13
CA CYS A 200 -7.45 -2.64 23.23
C CYS A 200 -8.76 -2.75 24.01
N SER A 201 -8.92 -1.92 25.06
CA SER A 201 -10.08 -1.99 25.96
C SER A 201 -11.38 -1.43 25.37
N PHE A 202 -11.33 -0.81 24.19
CA PHE A 202 -12.45 -0.07 23.57
C PHE A 202 -13.08 -0.80 22.36
N VAL A 203 -12.67 -2.05 22.11
CA VAL A 203 -13.13 -2.84 20.94
C VAL A 203 -14.64 -3.05 20.97
N ALA A 204 -15.21 -3.31 22.15
CA ALA A 204 -16.65 -3.55 22.30
C ALA A 204 -17.48 -2.31 21.93
N GLU A 205 -17.02 -1.12 22.31
CA GLU A 205 -17.67 0.16 21.99
C GLU A 205 -17.61 0.48 20.50
N MET A 206 -16.48 0.20 19.85
CA MET A 206 -16.37 0.33 18.39
C MET A 206 -17.29 -0.66 17.68
N ALA A 207 -17.40 -1.90 18.18
CA ALA A 207 -18.31 -2.90 17.65
C ALA A 207 -19.78 -2.45 17.77
N GLU A 208 -20.20 -1.88 18.91
CA GLU A 208 -21.55 -1.33 19.11
C GLU A 208 -21.85 -0.21 18.10
N ILE A 209 -20.91 0.73 17.89
CA ILE A 209 -21.06 1.80 16.89
C ILE A 209 -21.27 1.21 15.49
N CYS A 210 -20.46 0.21 15.14
CA CYS A 210 -20.56 -0.46 13.85
C CYS A 210 -21.87 -1.21 13.67
N GLU A 211 -22.38 -1.88 14.70
CA GLU A 211 -23.67 -2.57 14.64
C GLU A 211 -24.80 -1.56 14.45
N VAL A 212 -24.88 -0.54 15.31
CA VAL A 212 -25.95 0.45 15.28
C VAL A 212 -25.95 1.22 13.95
N ARG A 213 -24.81 1.78 13.54
CA ARG A 213 -24.73 2.60 12.32
C ARG A 213 -24.67 1.75 11.06
N GLY A 214 -24.05 0.57 11.14
CA GLY A 214 -24.05 -0.45 10.10
C GLY A 214 -25.46 -0.80 9.64
N HIS A 215 -26.35 -1.07 10.59
CA HIS A 215 -27.76 -1.40 10.34
C HIS A 215 -28.68 -0.19 10.09
N GLY A 216 -28.12 1.02 9.96
CA GLY A 216 -28.93 2.24 9.77
C GLY A 216 -29.77 2.64 10.99
N LEU A 217 -29.50 2.07 12.17
CA LEU A 217 -30.25 2.33 13.39
C LEU A 217 -29.86 3.70 13.98
N ARG A 218 -30.85 4.39 14.56
CA ARG A 218 -30.71 5.72 15.17
C ARG A 218 -30.61 5.69 16.70
N ARG A 219 -30.18 4.57 17.29
CA ARG A 219 -29.98 4.46 18.74
C ARG A 219 -28.87 5.41 19.20
N SER A 220 -28.99 5.89 20.45
CA SER A 220 -27.92 6.67 21.11
C SER A 220 -26.65 5.83 21.24
N LEU A 221 -25.51 6.48 21.01
CA LEU A 221 -24.16 5.94 21.13
C LEU A 221 -23.34 6.74 22.15
N ASP A 222 -24.00 7.46 23.06
CA ASP A 222 -23.33 8.41 23.97
C ASP A 222 -22.36 7.72 24.92
N ALA A 223 -22.71 6.50 25.38
CA ALA A 223 -21.85 5.69 26.24
C ALA A 223 -20.59 5.23 25.50
N ALA A 224 -20.76 4.53 24.37
CA ALA A 224 -19.67 4.05 23.52
C ALA A 224 -18.72 5.19 23.13
N THR A 225 -19.28 6.33 22.74
CA THR A 225 -18.48 7.51 22.39
C THR A 225 -17.67 8.04 23.53
N ARG A 226 -18.30 8.20 24.70
CA ARG A 226 -17.63 8.81 25.84
C ARG A 226 -16.39 8.01 26.23
N VAL A 227 -16.42 6.69 26.02
CA VAL A 227 -15.24 5.83 26.13
C VAL A 227 -14.23 6.19 25.05
N LEU A 228 -14.62 6.20 23.77
CA LEU A 228 -13.71 6.47 22.65
C LEU A 228 -13.03 7.85 22.69
N ARG A 229 -13.75 8.92 23.06
CA ARG A 229 -13.17 10.28 23.12
C ARG A 229 -11.99 10.40 24.08
N ARG A 230 -11.93 9.56 25.13
CA ARG A 230 -10.79 9.52 26.05
C ARG A 230 -9.49 9.05 25.38
N PHE A 231 -9.62 8.32 24.27
CA PHE A 231 -8.50 7.81 23.48
C PHE A 231 -8.18 8.70 22.27
N ASP A 232 -9.15 9.50 21.79
CA ASP A 232 -8.94 10.50 20.74
C ASP A 232 -8.17 11.73 21.26
N GLU A 233 -8.37 12.08 22.53
CA GLU A 233 -7.69 13.18 23.21
C GLU A 233 -6.31 12.80 23.78
N TYR A 234 -5.83 11.56 23.57
CA TYR A 234 -4.55 11.11 24.10
C TYR A 234 -3.38 11.83 23.42
N GLN A 235 -2.63 12.61 24.20
CA GLN A 235 -1.35 13.17 23.78
C GLN A 235 -0.23 12.27 24.34
N PRO A 236 0.61 11.65 23.50
CA PRO A 236 1.74 10.87 23.98
C PRO A 236 2.72 11.79 24.71
N GLU A 237 3.18 11.35 25.88
CA GLU A 237 4.18 12.08 26.67
C GLU A 237 5.56 12.07 25.96
N PRO A 238 6.38 13.13 26.09
CA PRO A 238 7.72 13.15 25.52
C PRO A 238 8.59 12.02 26.10
N GLY A 239 8.89 11.01 25.28
CA GLY A 239 9.71 9.86 25.68
C GLY A 239 9.01 8.50 25.65
N GLU A 240 7.71 8.44 25.32
CA GLU A 240 7.12 7.19 24.85
C GLU A 240 7.80 6.77 23.55
N GLY A 241 8.55 5.66 23.61
CA GLY A 241 9.53 5.28 22.59
C GLY A 241 8.93 4.89 21.23
N PRO A 242 9.77 4.81 20.18
CA PRO A 242 9.40 4.41 18.82
C PRO A 242 8.87 2.97 18.68
N ASP A 243 8.81 2.21 19.78
CA ASP A 243 8.34 0.83 19.82
C ASP A 243 6.81 0.73 20.02
N ASP A 244 6.10 1.83 20.33
CA ASP A 244 4.64 1.85 20.50
C ASP A 244 3.92 3.05 19.83
N ALA A 245 4.67 4.09 19.41
CA ALA A 245 4.11 5.28 18.75
C ALA A 245 3.30 4.95 17.49
N GLY A 246 3.70 3.91 16.76
CA GLY A 246 2.98 3.49 15.56
C GLY A 246 1.64 2.85 15.87
N PHE A 247 1.59 1.98 16.87
CA PHE A 247 0.34 1.33 17.27
C PHE A 247 -0.59 2.31 18.00
N LEU A 248 -0.05 3.28 18.74
CA LEU A 248 -0.82 4.40 19.28
C LEU A 248 -1.50 5.21 18.17
N TYR A 249 -0.79 5.56 17.10
CA TYR A 249 -1.38 6.25 15.95
C TYR A 249 -2.43 5.40 15.23
N ALA A 250 -2.21 4.09 15.11
CA ALA A 250 -3.23 3.16 14.60
C ALA A 250 -4.49 3.20 15.47
N ARG A 251 -4.35 3.10 16.81
CA ARG A 251 -5.49 3.21 17.73
C ARG A 251 -6.25 4.52 17.55
N MET A 252 -5.55 5.65 17.50
CA MET A 252 -6.16 6.97 17.31
C MET A 252 -6.93 7.06 15.97
N THR A 253 -6.35 6.55 14.89
CA THR A 253 -7.01 6.57 13.57
C THR A 253 -8.24 5.67 13.51
N ALA A 254 -8.19 4.49 14.14
CA ALA A 254 -9.37 3.63 14.30
C ALA A 254 -10.48 4.33 15.10
N VAL A 255 -10.12 4.94 16.24
CA VAL A 255 -11.03 5.70 17.09
C VAL A 255 -11.67 6.86 16.32
N GLY A 256 -10.88 7.67 15.61
CA GLY A 256 -11.36 8.77 14.79
C GLY A 256 -12.34 8.31 13.71
N THR A 257 -12.06 7.16 13.07
CA THR A 257 -12.99 6.54 12.10
C THR A 257 -14.30 6.14 12.76
N ALA A 258 -14.25 5.46 13.91
CA ALA A 258 -15.44 5.04 14.65
C ALA A 258 -16.29 6.24 15.11
N LEU A 259 -15.65 7.31 15.55
CA LEU A 259 -16.34 8.56 15.92
C LEU A 259 -16.99 9.23 14.70
N ALA A 260 -16.33 9.23 13.53
CA ALA A 260 -16.91 9.73 12.27
C ALA A 260 -18.11 8.88 11.80
N VAL A 261 -18.15 7.60 12.14
CA VAL A 261 -19.31 6.72 11.92
C VAL A 261 -20.44 7.02 12.91
N ALA A 262 -20.10 7.22 14.19
CA ALA A 262 -21.07 7.53 15.25
C ALA A 262 -21.78 8.88 15.04
N TRP A 263 -21.03 9.90 14.62
CA TRP A 263 -21.50 11.23 14.20
C TRP A 263 -21.15 11.54 12.75
N PRO A 264 -22.08 11.25 11.83
CA PRO A 264 -21.96 11.71 10.46
C PRO A 264 -21.79 13.23 10.44
N ARG A 265 -20.81 13.72 9.68
CA ARG A 265 -20.65 15.17 9.45
C ARG A 265 -21.78 15.68 8.56
N GLU A 266 -22.05 16.97 8.64
CA GLU A 266 -23.00 17.63 7.72
C GLU A 266 -22.48 17.59 6.28
N GLU A 267 -21.16 17.58 6.10
CA GLU A 267 -20.48 17.48 4.81
C GLU A 267 -20.08 16.02 4.52
N PRO A 268 -20.75 15.32 3.58
CA PRO A 268 -20.46 13.92 3.26
C PRO A 268 -19.04 13.71 2.71
N GLU A 269 -18.51 14.69 1.98
CA GLU A 269 -17.15 14.65 1.45
C GLU A 269 -16.11 14.62 2.57
N ALA A 270 -16.21 15.55 3.52
CA ALA A 270 -15.31 15.59 4.67
C ALA A 270 -15.42 14.33 5.54
N GLN A 271 -16.57 13.65 5.56
CA GLN A 271 -16.73 12.37 6.25
C GLN A 271 -16.08 11.23 5.47
N PHE A 272 -16.23 11.19 4.14
CA PHE A 272 -15.55 10.22 3.28
C PHE A 272 -14.03 10.34 3.41
N ASP A 273 -13.50 11.55 3.32
CA ASP A 273 -12.06 11.81 3.44
C ASP A 273 -11.50 11.32 4.78
N VAL A 274 -12.24 11.52 5.89
CA VAL A 274 -11.84 10.99 7.21
C VAL A 274 -11.87 9.46 7.22
N ILE A 275 -12.95 8.85 6.73
CA ILE A 275 -13.05 7.37 6.69
C ILE A 275 -11.94 6.77 5.83
N GLU A 276 -11.64 7.37 4.68
CA GLU A 276 -10.57 6.94 3.79
C GLU A 276 -9.20 7.12 4.43
N TYR A 277 -8.86 8.34 4.84
CA TYR A 277 -7.56 8.67 5.40
C TYR A 277 -7.25 7.86 6.67
N SER A 278 -8.20 7.78 7.60
CA SER A 278 -8.00 7.07 8.85
C SER A 278 -7.92 5.56 8.66
N THR A 279 -8.65 4.99 7.70
CA THR A 279 -8.52 3.55 7.37
C THR A 279 -7.16 3.26 6.76
N CYS A 280 -6.73 4.05 5.78
CA CYS A 280 -5.41 3.91 5.17
C CYS A 280 -4.28 4.06 6.21
N SER A 281 -4.42 5.04 7.09
CA SER A 281 -3.46 5.30 8.18
C SER A 281 -3.39 4.16 9.20
N PHE A 282 -4.54 3.63 9.64
CA PHE A 282 -4.59 2.49 10.57
C PHE A 282 -3.79 1.32 10.02
N TRP A 283 -4.12 0.91 8.79
CA TRP A 283 -3.48 -0.22 8.14
C TRP A 283 -1.98 0.03 7.93
N SER A 284 -1.59 1.20 7.40
CA SER A 284 -0.19 1.61 7.26
C SER A 284 0.63 1.38 8.53
N MET A 285 0.09 1.79 9.68
CA MET A 285 0.79 1.67 10.96
C MET A 285 0.79 0.26 11.54
N CYS A 286 -0.33 -0.47 11.48
CA CYS A 286 -0.36 -1.86 11.92
C CYS A 286 0.63 -2.70 11.13
N HIS A 287 0.85 -2.40 9.85
CA HIS A 287 1.87 -3.09 9.05
C HIS A 287 3.28 -2.74 9.46
N THR A 288 3.55 -1.46 9.70
CA THR A 288 4.87 -1.05 10.21
C THR A 288 5.19 -1.80 11.52
N ALA A 289 4.20 -2.01 12.38
CA ALA A 289 4.37 -2.76 13.62
C ALA A 289 4.61 -4.26 13.38
N VAL A 290 3.83 -4.90 12.50
CA VAL A 290 3.98 -6.34 12.19
C VAL A 290 5.26 -6.65 11.42
N LEU A 291 5.67 -5.78 10.49
CA LEU A 291 6.94 -5.93 9.77
C LEU A 291 8.14 -5.82 10.71
N LYS A 292 8.10 -4.87 11.66
CA LYS A 292 9.13 -4.77 12.70
C LYS A 292 9.21 -6.01 13.60
N SER A 293 8.09 -6.70 13.83
CA SER A 293 8.08 -7.91 14.68
C SER A 293 8.51 -9.17 13.95
N GLY A 294 8.44 -9.20 12.61
CA GLY A 294 8.72 -10.38 11.79
C GLY A 294 7.63 -11.45 11.84
N ASP A 295 6.43 -11.14 12.37
CA ASP A 295 5.32 -12.09 12.48
C ASP A 295 4.51 -12.17 11.18
N TRP A 296 5.03 -12.93 10.22
CA TRP A 296 4.44 -13.09 8.89
C TRP A 296 3.09 -13.83 8.90
N ALA A 297 2.76 -14.60 9.94
CA ALA A 297 1.47 -15.25 10.05
C ALA A 297 0.36 -14.23 10.31
N VAL A 298 0.58 -13.31 11.25
CA VAL A 298 -0.33 -12.18 11.52
C VAL A 298 -0.43 -11.27 10.31
N ALA A 299 0.67 -10.97 9.63
CA ALA A 299 0.66 -10.19 8.39
C ALA A 299 -0.22 -10.84 7.30
N THR A 300 -0.16 -12.17 7.18
CA THR A 300 -0.94 -12.94 6.21
C THR A 300 -2.44 -12.93 6.52
N GLU A 301 -2.81 -13.06 7.79
CA GLU A 301 -4.21 -13.04 8.21
C GLU A 301 -4.83 -11.63 8.07
N MET A 302 -4.09 -10.60 8.50
CA MET A 302 -4.46 -9.21 8.23
C MET A 302 -4.64 -8.97 6.73
N ARG A 303 -3.78 -9.59 5.91
CA ARG A 303 -3.83 -9.48 4.46
C ARG A 303 -5.12 -10.02 3.87
N ASP A 304 -5.42 -11.27 4.19
CA ASP A 304 -6.55 -11.98 3.62
C ASP A 304 -7.88 -11.34 4.06
N ALA A 305 -7.94 -10.83 5.30
CA ALA A 305 -9.11 -10.15 5.83
C ALA A 305 -9.49 -8.90 5.04
N GLU A 306 -8.52 -8.04 4.73
CA GLU A 306 -8.78 -6.75 4.09
C GLU A 306 -8.82 -6.85 2.56
N GLU A 307 -8.11 -7.79 1.91
CA GLU A 307 -8.33 -8.08 0.48
C GLU A 307 -9.72 -8.66 0.23
N ALA A 308 -10.16 -9.64 1.04
CA ALA A 308 -11.53 -10.16 0.95
C ALA A 308 -12.57 -9.04 1.13
N ALA A 309 -12.26 -8.05 1.95
CA ALA A 309 -13.16 -6.93 2.20
C ALA A 309 -13.15 -5.87 1.08
N ARG A 310 -11.99 -5.60 0.47
CA ARG A 310 -11.84 -4.76 -0.73
C ARG A 310 -12.53 -5.38 -1.95
N LEU A 311 -12.35 -6.68 -2.17
CA LEU A 311 -13.05 -7.41 -3.24
C LEU A 311 -14.56 -7.32 -3.06
N ARG A 312 -15.05 -7.40 -1.82
CA ARG A 312 -16.46 -7.15 -1.52
C ARG A 312 -16.86 -5.71 -1.88
N GLU A 313 -16.16 -4.70 -1.38
CA GLU A 313 -16.45 -3.28 -1.71
C GLU A 313 -16.52 -3.01 -3.22
N THR A 314 -15.65 -3.65 -4.01
CA THR A 314 -15.54 -3.46 -5.47
C THR A 314 -16.53 -4.31 -6.28
N HIS A 315 -16.93 -5.49 -5.80
CA HIS A 315 -17.81 -6.41 -6.53
C HIS A 315 -19.29 -6.31 -6.12
N TYR A 316 -19.66 -5.44 -5.18
CA TYR A 316 -21.07 -5.21 -4.88
C TYR A 316 -21.75 -4.44 -6.04
N PRO A 317 -22.81 -5.00 -6.66
CA PRO A 317 -23.40 -4.39 -7.84
C PRO A 317 -23.95 -3.00 -7.50
N ALA A 318 -23.80 -2.09 -8.46
CA ALA A 318 -24.36 -0.73 -8.43
C ALA A 318 -25.90 -0.68 -8.34
N ASP A 319 -26.57 -1.82 -8.14
CA ASP A 319 -28.03 -1.91 -8.03
C ASP A 319 -28.45 -1.47 -6.61
N GLN A 320 -28.96 -0.24 -6.54
CA GLN A 320 -29.22 0.55 -5.33
C GLN A 320 -30.24 -0.07 -4.35
N ALA A 321 -30.92 -1.16 -4.69
CA ALA A 321 -32.08 -1.65 -3.96
C ALA A 321 -31.79 -2.61 -2.80
N SER A 322 -30.60 -3.20 -2.72
CA SER A 322 -30.27 -4.21 -1.70
C SER A 322 -28.97 -3.93 -0.97
N TRP A 323 -28.78 -2.67 -0.54
CA TRP A 323 -27.91 -2.39 0.58
C TRP A 323 -28.54 -2.96 1.86
N ASP A 324 -28.72 -4.29 1.89
CA ASP A 324 -29.13 -5.00 3.08
C ASP A 324 -27.91 -5.05 3.99
N ALA A 325 -27.81 -4.01 4.83
CA ALA A 325 -26.85 -3.93 5.91
C ALA A 325 -26.76 -5.25 6.71
N THR A 326 -27.85 -6.02 6.77
CA THR A 326 -27.93 -7.32 7.41
C THR A 326 -27.14 -8.41 6.69
N ALA A 327 -27.09 -8.42 5.35
CA ALA A 327 -26.35 -9.40 4.57
C ALA A 327 -24.83 -9.18 4.65
N ALA A 328 -24.39 -7.93 4.63
CA ALA A 328 -22.98 -7.56 4.84
C ALA A 328 -22.51 -7.92 6.26
N VAL A 329 -23.38 -7.80 7.27
CA VAL A 329 -23.09 -8.11 8.67
C VAL A 329 -23.06 -9.62 8.96
N ARG A 330 -23.97 -10.42 8.34
CA ARG A 330 -24.05 -11.87 8.55
C ARG A 330 -22.93 -12.66 7.86
N CYS A 331 -22.36 -12.14 6.78
CA CYS A 331 -21.29 -12.82 6.03
C CYS A 331 -19.87 -12.57 6.61
N ALA A 332 -19.73 -11.71 7.63
CA ALA A 332 -18.50 -11.55 8.40
C ALA A 332 -18.33 -12.65 9.47
N GLY A 333 -18.95 -13.82 9.26
CA GLY A 333 -19.03 -14.93 10.19
C GLY A 333 -17.66 -15.49 10.58
N TRP A 334 -17.14 -14.95 11.68
CA TRP A 334 -16.29 -15.66 12.61
C TRP A 334 -17.23 -16.12 13.73
N ALA A 335 -17.58 -17.40 13.69
CA ALA A 335 -18.24 -18.13 14.77
C ALA A 335 -17.26 -19.17 15.29
#